data_AF-A0A847KI53-F1
#
_entry.id   AF-A0A847KI53-F1
#
_cell.length_a   1.000
_cell.length_b   1.000
_cell.length_c   1.000
_cell.angle_alpha   90.00
_cell.angle_beta   90.00
_cell.angle_gamma   90.00
#
_symmetry.space_group_name_H-M   'P 1'
#
loop_
_entity.id
_entity.type
_entity.pdbx_description
1 polymer ?
#
loop_
_entity_poly.entity_id
_entity_poly.type
_entity_poly.pdbx_seq_one_letter_code
_entity_poly.pdbx_strand_id
1 'polypeptide(L)'
;MDGPGCEPYLDAFLREPVAALSSLAYVAAALLGRPAPPMYALLVAGIGVGSFVQHGPNPPLADLAHDLPLAGTLLYVAADSIARLTGRPHRTWWWVVPLGGLVPLILAAPGLADGVQVGMAGVAVLASVARAWAHTDERTRIALALGLLAAGGAIGRLSVSGGPLCEPDSLLQGHAVWHLMSAAALAVLAPIMRRA
;
A
#
# COMPACT_ATOMS: atom_id res chain seq x y z
N MET A 1 -18.78 -15.49 -10.56
CA MET A 1 -19.06 -14.27 -9.79
C MET A 1 -17.78 -13.49 -9.75
N ASP A 2 -17.86 -12.18 -9.97
CA ASP A 2 -16.66 -11.35 -9.99
C ASP A 2 -16.19 -11.08 -8.57
N GLY A 3 -14.88 -11.08 -8.38
CA GLY A 3 -14.23 -10.65 -7.15
C GLY A 3 -14.40 -9.15 -6.93
N PRO A 4 -14.11 -8.66 -5.72
CA PRO A 4 -14.33 -7.25 -5.33
C PRO A 4 -13.57 -6.26 -6.24
N GLY A 5 -12.46 -6.69 -6.84
CA GLY A 5 -11.67 -5.93 -7.81
C GLY A 5 -12.13 -6.06 -9.26
N CYS A 6 -13.35 -6.56 -9.51
CA CYS A 6 -13.94 -6.91 -10.82
C CYS A 6 -13.35 -8.15 -11.52
N GLU A 7 -12.14 -8.57 -11.18
CA GLU A 7 -11.56 -9.80 -11.69
C GLU A 7 -12.40 -11.03 -11.29
N PRO A 8 -12.74 -11.95 -12.21
CA PRO A 8 -13.49 -13.16 -11.88
C PRO A 8 -12.75 -14.07 -10.88
N TYR A 9 -13.48 -14.58 -9.89
CA TYR A 9 -12.94 -15.63 -9.01
C TYR A 9 -12.87 -16.97 -9.74
N LEU A 10 -11.67 -17.53 -9.82
CA LEU A 10 -11.40 -18.85 -10.37
C LEU A 10 -11.32 -19.91 -9.26
N ASP A 11 -11.78 -21.13 -9.56
CA ASP A 11 -11.56 -22.30 -8.71
C ASP A 11 -10.16 -22.88 -8.97
N ALA A 12 -9.14 -22.12 -8.59
CA ALA A 12 -7.73 -22.42 -8.80
C ALA A 12 -6.87 -21.91 -7.64
N PHE A 13 -5.60 -22.30 -7.61
CA PHE A 13 -4.65 -21.80 -6.61
C PHE A 13 -4.53 -20.27 -6.63
N LEU A 14 -4.57 -19.67 -7.81
CA LEU A 14 -4.71 -18.23 -7.98
C LEU A 14 -6.18 -17.91 -8.24
N ARG A 15 -6.88 -17.41 -7.21
CA ARG A 15 -8.30 -17.08 -7.31
C ARG A 15 -8.53 -15.84 -8.19
N GLU A 16 -7.64 -14.86 -8.10
CA GLU A 16 -7.58 -13.66 -8.94
C GLU A 16 -6.16 -13.53 -9.54
N PRO A 17 -5.84 -14.24 -10.63
CA PRO A 17 -4.48 -14.31 -11.19
C PRO A 17 -3.83 -12.96 -11.51
N VAL A 18 -4.56 -12.03 -12.11
CA VAL A 18 -4.03 -10.72 -12.53
C VAL A 18 -3.74 -9.86 -11.31
N ALA A 19 -4.66 -9.82 -10.33
CA ALA A 19 -4.45 -9.14 -9.05
C ALA A 19 -3.28 -9.75 -8.27
N ALA A 20 -3.22 -11.09 -8.17
CA ALA A 20 -2.14 -11.79 -7.49
C ALA A 20 -0.78 -11.48 -8.13
N LEU A 21 -0.63 -11.65 -9.45
CA LEU A 21 0.65 -11.42 -10.13
C LEU A 21 1.06 -9.95 -10.14
N SER A 22 0.12 -9.03 -10.35
CA SER A 22 0.43 -7.58 -10.35
C SER A 22 0.92 -7.08 -8.99
N SER A 23 0.51 -7.72 -7.88
CA SER A 23 1.02 -7.37 -6.55
C SER A 23 2.53 -7.60 -6.37
N LEU A 24 3.16 -8.44 -7.21
CA LEU A 24 4.61 -8.62 -7.20
C LEU A 24 5.36 -7.36 -7.64
N ALA A 25 4.67 -6.37 -8.20
CA ALA A 25 5.24 -5.04 -8.46
C ALA A 25 5.72 -4.35 -7.18
N TYR A 26 5.09 -4.57 -6.02
CA TYR A 26 5.60 -4.04 -4.75
C TYR A 26 6.94 -4.67 -4.35
N VAL A 27 7.12 -5.98 -4.62
CA VAL A 27 8.41 -6.65 -4.40
C VAL A 27 9.47 -6.08 -5.34
N ALA A 28 9.13 -5.89 -6.61
CA ALA A 28 10.03 -5.23 -7.57
C ALA A 28 10.37 -3.80 -7.13
N ALA A 29 9.39 -3.01 -6.67
CA ALA A 29 9.60 -1.67 -6.13
C ALA A 29 10.55 -1.67 -4.92
N ALA A 30 10.42 -2.62 -4.00
CA ALA A 30 11.31 -2.75 -2.85
C ALA A 30 12.77 -3.10 -3.25
N LEU A 31 12.95 -3.90 -4.31
CA LEU A 31 14.27 -4.32 -4.79
C LEU A 31 14.95 -3.23 -5.63
N LEU A 32 14.19 -2.54 -6.49
CA LEU A 32 14.67 -1.57 -7.47
C LEU A 32 14.68 -0.13 -6.93
N GLY A 33 13.81 0.20 -5.97
CA GLY A 33 13.66 1.53 -5.37
C GLY A 33 14.79 1.89 -4.42
N ARG A 34 16.03 1.92 -4.91
CA ARG A 34 17.23 2.22 -4.12
C ARG A 34 17.71 3.67 -4.34
N PRO A 35 18.27 4.32 -3.30
CA PRO A 35 18.45 3.83 -1.93
C PRO A 35 17.15 3.81 -1.12
N ALA A 36 17.00 2.84 -0.20
CA ALA A 36 15.87 2.75 0.73
C ALA A 36 16.33 2.24 2.11
N PRO A 37 15.71 2.70 3.22
CA PRO A 37 15.87 2.04 4.52
C PRO A 37 15.42 0.56 4.44
N PRO A 38 16.17 -0.40 5.02
CA PRO A 38 15.83 -1.81 4.94
C PRO A 38 14.42 -2.14 5.44
N MET A 39 14.00 -1.52 6.54
CA MET A 39 12.66 -1.75 7.10
C MET A 39 11.55 -1.24 6.18
N TYR A 40 11.74 -0.08 5.54
CA TYR A 40 10.80 0.42 4.54
C TYR A 40 10.69 -0.55 3.36
N ALA A 41 11.82 -1.01 2.82
CA ALA A 41 11.82 -1.99 1.74
C ALA A 41 11.17 -3.33 2.13
N LEU A 42 11.40 -3.81 3.36
CA LEU A 42 10.77 -5.02 3.90
C LEU A 42 9.26 -4.88 4.01
N LEU A 43 8.76 -3.74 4.51
CA LEU A 43 7.33 -3.47 4.60
C LEU A 43 6.69 -3.41 3.21
N VAL A 44 7.32 -2.71 2.25
CA VAL A 44 6.83 -2.63 0.87
C VAL A 44 6.82 -4.00 0.19
N ALA A 45 7.89 -4.79 0.33
CA ALA A 45 7.92 -6.16 -0.18
C ALA A 45 6.84 -7.04 0.50
N GLY A 46 6.62 -6.83 1.80
CA GLY A 46 5.57 -7.49 2.58
C GLY A 46 4.18 -7.24 2.01
N ILE A 47 3.87 -6.01 1.55
CA ILE A 47 2.60 -5.69 0.88
C ILE A 47 2.41 -6.60 -0.33
N GLY A 48 3.43 -6.72 -1.18
CA GLY A 48 3.35 -7.56 -2.39
C GLY A 48 3.16 -9.04 -2.08
N VAL A 49 3.91 -9.57 -1.10
CA VAL A 49 3.76 -10.98 -0.70
C VAL A 49 2.40 -11.24 -0.06
N GLY A 50 1.95 -10.36 0.83
CA GLY A 50 0.64 -10.47 1.48
C GLY A 50 -0.51 -10.38 0.48
N SER A 51 -0.45 -9.42 -0.44
CA SER A 51 -1.44 -9.23 -1.52
C SER A 51 -1.46 -10.42 -2.49
N PHE A 52 -0.30 -10.97 -2.85
CA PHE A 52 -0.24 -12.21 -3.64
C PHE A 52 -0.94 -13.37 -2.92
N VAL A 53 -0.74 -13.52 -1.61
CA VAL A 53 -1.39 -14.57 -0.80
C VAL A 53 -2.91 -14.35 -0.72
N GLN A 54 -3.36 -13.10 -0.57
CA GLN A 54 -4.77 -12.74 -0.46
C GLN A 54 -5.55 -12.92 -1.77
N HIS A 55 -5.00 -12.48 -2.89
CA HIS A 55 -5.62 -12.68 -4.21
C HIS A 55 -5.41 -14.09 -4.76
N GLY A 56 -4.36 -14.79 -4.30
CA GLY A 56 -4.03 -16.14 -4.72
C GLY A 56 -4.76 -17.20 -3.87
N PRO A 57 -4.06 -17.93 -3.00
CA PRO A 57 -4.62 -19.06 -2.25
C PRO A 57 -5.65 -18.65 -1.18
N ASN A 58 -5.57 -17.42 -0.67
CA ASN A 58 -6.44 -16.83 0.35
C ASN A 58 -6.74 -17.75 1.56
N PRO A 59 -5.72 -18.16 2.34
CA PRO A 59 -5.90 -18.91 3.58
C PRO A 59 -6.49 -18.04 4.72
N PRO A 60 -6.89 -18.62 5.87
CA PRO A 60 -7.54 -17.90 6.98
C PRO A 60 -6.77 -16.72 7.63
N LEU A 61 -5.50 -16.50 7.26
CA LEU A 61 -4.67 -15.38 7.75
C LEU A 61 -4.22 -14.46 6.61
N ALA A 62 -4.82 -14.57 5.43
CA ALA A 62 -4.44 -13.78 4.28
C ALA A 62 -4.62 -12.27 4.51
N ASP A 63 -5.72 -11.87 5.17
CA ASP A 63 -5.97 -10.47 5.52
C ASP A 63 -4.88 -9.94 6.46
N LEU A 64 -4.48 -10.71 7.47
CA LEU A 64 -3.36 -10.31 8.34
C LEU A 64 -2.04 -10.20 7.55
N ALA A 65 -1.77 -11.13 6.65
CA ALA A 65 -0.57 -11.13 5.82
C ALA A 65 -0.52 -9.91 4.88
N HIS A 66 -1.66 -9.47 4.37
CA HIS A 66 -1.82 -8.30 3.51
C HIS A 66 -1.80 -6.98 4.28
N ASP A 67 -2.64 -6.86 5.30
CA ASP A 67 -2.93 -5.60 5.98
C ASP A 67 -1.81 -5.15 6.91
N LEU A 68 -1.12 -6.09 7.56
CA LEU A 68 -0.05 -5.74 8.48
C LEU A 68 1.11 -4.98 7.81
N PRO A 69 1.72 -5.45 6.70
CA PRO A 69 2.75 -4.69 6.01
C PRO A 69 2.24 -3.39 5.36
N LEU A 70 0.98 -3.36 4.91
CA LEU A 70 0.34 -2.14 4.39
C LEU A 70 0.22 -1.08 5.48
N ALA A 71 -0.40 -1.45 6.61
CA ALA A 71 -0.51 -0.60 7.79
C ALA A 71 0.86 -0.13 8.31
N GLY A 72 1.83 -1.05 8.35
CA GLY A 72 3.20 -0.73 8.75
C GLY A 72 3.84 0.30 7.82
N THR A 73 3.66 0.19 6.50
CA THR A 73 4.15 1.18 5.53
C THR A 73 3.50 2.55 5.73
N LEU A 74 2.18 2.60 5.92
CA LEU A 74 1.45 3.86 6.18
C LEU A 74 1.96 4.55 7.45
N LEU A 75 2.09 3.79 8.55
CA LEU A 75 2.61 4.30 9.82
C LEU A 75 4.06 4.75 9.71
N TYR A 76 4.90 4.01 8.99
CA TYR A 76 6.29 4.39 8.74
C TYR A 76 6.39 5.72 7.98
N VAL A 77 5.64 5.88 6.89
CA VAL A 77 5.64 7.11 6.07
C VAL A 77 5.11 8.30 6.88
N ALA A 78 4.06 8.11 7.68
CA ALA A 78 3.53 9.14 8.56
C ALA A 78 4.55 9.53 9.64
N ALA A 79 5.12 8.55 10.35
CA ALA A 79 6.11 8.79 11.39
C ALA A 79 7.37 9.49 10.85
N ASP A 80 7.88 9.08 9.69
CA ASP A 80 9.02 9.73 9.04
C ASP A 80 8.68 11.18 8.62
N SER A 81 7.51 11.39 8.03
CA SER A 81 7.09 12.74 7.62
C SER A 81 6.93 13.68 8.82
N ILE A 82 6.33 13.21 9.92
CA ILE A 82 6.21 13.97 11.17
C ILE A 82 7.58 14.24 11.79
N ALA A 83 8.47 13.25 11.82
CA ALA A 83 9.84 13.43 12.30
C ALA A 83 10.59 14.48 11.47
N ARG A 84 10.39 14.50 10.14
CA ARG A 84 11.00 15.47 9.22
C ARG A 84 10.50 16.88 9.53
N LEU A 85 9.19 17.03 9.66
CA LEU A 85 8.53 18.31 9.95
C LEU A 85 8.91 18.88 11.31
N THR A 86 9.13 18.02 12.30
CA THR A 86 9.43 18.43 13.68
C THR A 86 10.92 18.52 14.00
N GLY A 87 11.80 18.16 13.05
CA GLY A 87 13.25 18.07 13.28
C GLY A 87 13.64 16.99 14.30
N ARG A 88 12.75 16.05 14.61
CA ARG A 88 12.98 14.97 15.57
C ARG A 88 13.61 13.75 14.86
N PRO A 89 14.36 12.91 15.58
CA PRO A 89 14.78 11.63 15.02
C PRO A 89 13.55 10.75 14.74
N HIS A 90 13.56 10.07 13.59
CA HIS A 90 12.57 9.03 13.29
C HIS A 90 12.83 7.85 14.24
N ARG A 91 11.86 7.50 15.09
CA ARG A 91 12.01 6.44 16.08
C ARG A 91 11.12 5.26 15.75
N THR A 92 11.69 4.07 15.79
CA THR A 92 11.00 2.80 15.50
C THR A 92 9.68 2.61 16.27
N TRP A 93 9.61 3.02 17.53
CA TRP A 93 8.39 2.84 18.35
C TRP A 93 7.21 3.71 17.89
N TRP A 94 7.42 4.78 17.11
CA TRP A 94 6.34 5.63 16.58
C TRP A 94 5.42 4.88 15.61
N TRP A 95 5.92 3.83 14.96
CA TRP A 95 5.15 3.05 14.00
C TRP A 95 4.97 1.59 14.45
N VAL A 96 5.92 0.99 15.17
CA VAL A 96 5.80 -0.42 15.65
C VAL A 96 4.70 -0.59 16.70
N VAL A 97 4.59 0.33 17.67
CA VAL A 97 3.57 0.23 18.74
C VAL A 97 2.15 0.31 18.17
N PRO A 98 1.78 1.33 17.37
CA PRO A 98 0.45 1.36 16.76
C PRO A 98 0.23 0.17 15.83
N LEU A 99 1.25 -0.29 15.09
CA LEU A 99 1.13 -1.48 14.24
C LEU A 99 0.82 -2.75 15.05
N GLY A 100 1.49 -2.97 16.18
CA GLY A 100 1.20 -4.09 17.07
C GLY A 100 -0.22 -4.05 17.64
N GLY A 101 -0.73 -2.84 17.91
CA GLY A 101 -2.11 -2.63 18.34
C GLY A 101 -3.17 -2.98 17.28
N LEU A 102 -2.81 -2.99 15.99
CA LEU A 102 -3.72 -3.34 14.89
C LEU A 102 -3.89 -4.85 14.70
N VAL A 103 -2.94 -5.67 15.12
CA VAL A 103 -3.00 -7.14 14.97
C VAL A 103 -4.33 -7.73 15.50
N PRO A 104 -4.74 -7.48 16.76
CA PRO A 104 -6.01 -8.02 17.25
C PRO A 104 -7.22 -7.45 16.51
N LEU A 105 -7.15 -6.20 16.02
CA LEU A 105 -8.22 -5.58 15.25
C LEU A 105 -8.39 -6.26 13.88
N ILE A 106 -7.29 -6.51 13.16
CA ILE A 106 -7.30 -7.20 11.88
C ILE A 106 -7.85 -8.63 12.03
N LEU A 107 -7.44 -9.34 13.09
CA LEU A 107 -7.92 -10.70 13.35
C LEU A 107 -9.40 -10.77 13.76
N ALA A 108 -9.89 -9.80 14.52
CA ALA A 108 -11.25 -9.85 15.08
C ALA A 108 -12.30 -9.12 14.23
N ALA A 109 -11.92 -8.08 13.51
CA ALA A 109 -12.82 -7.23 12.73
C ALA A 109 -12.14 -6.63 11.48
N PRO A 110 -11.86 -7.44 10.44
CA PRO A 110 -11.17 -6.99 9.22
C PRO A 110 -11.79 -5.75 8.58
N GLY A 111 -13.13 -5.70 8.43
CA GLY A 111 -13.80 -4.53 7.83
C GLY A 111 -13.66 -3.24 8.65
N LEU A 112 -13.48 -3.32 9.97
CA LEU A 112 -13.16 -2.14 10.79
C LEU A 112 -11.68 -1.76 10.63
N ALA A 113 -10.79 -2.76 10.52
CA ALA A 113 -9.38 -2.54 10.23
C ALA A 113 -9.20 -1.81 8.88
N ASP A 114 -9.96 -2.16 7.84
CA ASP A 114 -9.96 -1.45 6.54
C ASP A 114 -10.26 0.04 6.71
N GLY A 115 -11.30 0.38 7.46
CA GLY A 115 -11.66 1.77 7.76
C GLY A 115 -10.55 2.52 8.51
N VAL A 116 -9.89 1.86 9.47
CA VAL A 116 -8.74 2.43 10.19
C VAL A 116 -7.55 2.66 9.26
N GLN A 117 -7.28 1.73 8.35
CA GLN A 117 -6.22 1.87 7.34
C GLN A 117 -6.48 3.05 6.40
N VAL A 118 -7.73 3.31 5.99
CA VAL A 118 -8.09 4.51 5.23
C VAL A 118 -7.76 5.78 6.02
N GLY A 119 -8.08 5.80 7.32
CA GLY A 119 -7.71 6.91 8.21
C GLY A 119 -6.19 7.13 8.30
N MET A 120 -5.43 6.05 8.47
CA MET A 120 -3.96 6.08 8.47
C MET A 120 -3.39 6.58 7.14
N ALA A 121 -3.96 6.17 6.01
CA ALA A 121 -3.58 6.65 4.69
C ALA A 121 -3.82 8.17 4.57
N GLY A 122 -4.95 8.66 5.08
CA GLY A 122 -5.23 10.09 5.18
C GLY A 122 -4.15 10.84 5.98
N VAL A 123 -3.77 10.32 7.15
CA VAL A 123 -2.69 10.91 7.97
C VAL A 123 -1.36 10.90 7.23
N ALA A 124 -0.98 9.79 6.59
CA ALA A 124 0.26 9.69 5.83
C ALA A 124 0.30 10.67 4.65
N VAL A 125 -0.82 10.82 3.92
CA VAL A 125 -0.95 11.78 2.82
C VAL A 125 -0.84 13.22 3.35
N LEU A 126 -1.58 13.58 4.39
CA LEU A 126 -1.54 14.94 4.96
C LEU A 126 -0.14 15.30 5.48
N ALA A 127 0.51 14.37 6.19
CA ALA A 127 1.89 14.56 6.65
C ALA A 127 2.87 14.70 5.49
N SER A 128 2.70 13.92 4.41
CA SER A 128 3.54 14.01 3.20
C SER A 128 3.32 15.33 2.46
N VAL A 129 2.07 15.79 2.33
CA VAL A 129 1.75 17.10 1.75
C VAL A 129 2.40 18.21 2.57
N ALA A 130 2.22 18.22 3.89
CA ALA A 130 2.87 19.20 4.76
C ALA A 130 4.40 19.17 4.61
N ARG A 131 5.00 17.96 4.52
CA ARG A 131 6.43 17.79 4.26
C ARG A 131 6.86 18.40 2.94
N ALA A 132 6.12 18.17 1.85
CA ALA A 132 6.41 18.72 0.52
C ALA A 132 6.30 20.25 0.45
N TRP A 133 5.48 20.84 1.34
CA TRP A 133 5.35 22.29 1.46
C TRP A 133 6.55 22.88 2.21
N ALA A 134 6.96 22.23 3.30
CA ALA A 134 8.08 22.67 4.14
C ALA A 134 9.47 22.38 3.53
N HIS A 135 9.62 21.31 2.74
CA HIS A 135 10.89 20.83 2.20
C HIS A 135 10.80 20.75 0.67
N THR A 136 11.21 21.84 0.01
CA THR A 136 11.11 22.00 -1.45
C THR A 136 12.00 21.04 -2.23
N ASP A 137 13.08 20.55 -1.63
CA ASP A 137 14.00 19.54 -2.17
C ASP A 137 13.33 18.16 -2.35
N GLU A 138 12.28 17.87 -1.59
CA GLU A 138 11.54 16.60 -1.63
C GLU A 138 10.20 16.71 -2.38
N ARG A 139 9.76 17.93 -2.68
CA ARG A 139 8.42 18.25 -3.22
C ARG A 139 8.07 17.46 -4.47
N THR A 140 8.97 17.42 -5.46
CA THR A 140 8.70 16.74 -6.74
C THR A 140 8.44 15.24 -6.55
N ARG A 141 9.23 14.58 -5.69
CA ARG A 141 9.05 13.14 -5.43
C ARG A 141 7.75 12.88 -4.70
N ILE A 142 7.42 13.70 -3.70
CA ILE A 142 6.16 13.57 -2.96
C ILE A 142 4.97 13.83 -3.88
N ALA A 143 5.01 14.89 -4.70
CA ALA A 143 3.94 15.21 -5.64
C ALA A 143 3.74 14.10 -6.68
N LEU A 144 4.84 13.54 -7.23
CA LEU A 144 4.78 12.43 -8.16
C LEU A 144 4.17 11.18 -7.50
N ALA A 145 4.61 10.82 -6.29
CA ALA A 145 4.06 9.68 -5.57
C ALA A 145 2.57 9.85 -5.25
N LEU A 146 2.15 11.05 -4.80
CA LEU A 146 0.74 11.35 -4.55
C LEU A 146 -0.09 11.32 -5.84
N GLY A 147 0.46 11.83 -6.95
CA GLY A 147 -0.20 11.77 -8.25
C GLY A 147 -0.40 10.34 -8.74
N LEU A 148 0.62 9.48 -8.60
CA LEU A 148 0.54 8.05 -8.91
C LEU A 148 -0.50 7.34 -8.04
N LEU A 149 -0.49 7.57 -6.72
CA LEU A 149 -1.49 7.01 -5.80
C LEU A 149 -2.91 7.47 -6.11
N ALA A 150 -3.09 8.76 -6.38
CA ALA A 150 -4.41 9.33 -6.69
C ALA A 150 -4.97 8.75 -7.99
N ALA A 151 -4.14 8.69 -9.05
CA ALA A 151 -4.54 8.14 -10.34
C ALA A 151 -4.82 6.63 -10.25
N GLY A 152 -3.90 5.86 -9.66
CA GLY A 152 -4.09 4.43 -9.46
C GLY A 152 -5.31 4.12 -8.60
N GLY A 153 -5.50 4.87 -7.50
CA GLY A 153 -6.61 4.68 -6.57
C GLY A 153 -7.96 5.03 -7.20
N ALA A 154 -8.00 6.07 -8.03
CA ALA A 154 -9.19 6.40 -8.81
C ALA A 154 -9.54 5.28 -9.80
N ILE A 155 -8.56 4.76 -10.55
CA ILE A 155 -8.76 3.65 -11.49
C ILE A 155 -9.27 2.41 -10.74
N GLY A 156 -8.56 1.98 -9.68
CA GLY A 156 -8.95 0.83 -8.88
C GLY A 156 -10.36 0.98 -8.30
N ARG A 157 -10.71 2.15 -7.76
CA ARG A 157 -12.03 2.41 -7.19
C ARG A 157 -13.15 2.39 -8.22
N LEU A 158 -12.90 2.88 -9.42
CA LEU A 158 -13.87 2.89 -10.52
C LEU A 158 -14.02 1.51 -11.18
N SER A 159 -13.03 0.64 -11.03
CA SER A 159 -13.02 -0.73 -11.53
C SER A 159 -13.45 -1.79 -10.51
N VAL A 160 -13.99 -1.43 -9.35
CA VAL A 160 -14.61 -2.43 -8.44
C VAL A 160 -15.83 -3.09 -9.08
N SER A 161 -16.26 -4.26 -8.62
CA SER A 161 -17.44 -4.96 -9.16
C SER A 161 -18.67 -4.05 -9.20
N GLY A 162 -19.35 -4.00 -10.36
CA GLY A 162 -20.50 -3.11 -10.60
C GLY A 162 -20.13 -1.63 -10.78
N GLY A 163 -18.84 -1.29 -10.78
CA GLY A 163 -18.32 0.04 -11.08
C GLY A 163 -18.31 0.35 -12.58
N PRO A 164 -18.16 1.64 -12.95
CA PRO A 164 -18.25 2.08 -14.35
C PRO A 164 -17.08 1.64 -15.24
N LEU A 165 -15.95 1.23 -14.65
CA LEU A 165 -14.78 0.71 -15.37
C LEU A 165 -14.55 -0.79 -15.10
N CYS A 166 -15.56 -1.48 -14.56
CA CYS A 166 -15.48 -2.92 -14.37
C CYS A 166 -15.79 -3.64 -15.68
N GLU A 167 -14.80 -4.35 -16.20
CA GLU A 167 -14.95 -5.27 -17.33
C GLU A 167 -14.32 -6.62 -16.96
N PRO A 168 -15.10 -7.60 -16.47
CA PRO A 168 -14.58 -8.83 -15.88
C PRO A 168 -13.74 -9.67 -16.86
N ASP A 169 -14.09 -9.67 -18.14
CA ASP A 169 -13.40 -10.43 -19.19
C ASP A 169 -12.14 -9.73 -19.72
N SER A 170 -11.82 -8.52 -19.24
CA SER A 170 -10.63 -7.76 -19.64
C SER A 170 -9.35 -8.36 -19.06
N LEU A 171 -8.31 -8.46 -19.87
CA LEU A 171 -6.95 -8.75 -19.38
C LEU A 171 -6.34 -7.55 -18.62
N LEU A 172 -6.85 -6.34 -18.87
CA LEU A 172 -6.46 -5.12 -18.20
C LEU A 172 -7.41 -4.87 -17.03
N GLN A 173 -7.06 -5.43 -15.87
CA GLN A 173 -7.79 -5.25 -14.63
C GLN A 173 -7.41 -3.92 -13.96
N GLY A 174 -8.40 -3.08 -13.64
CA GLY A 174 -8.14 -1.78 -12.99
C GLY A 174 -7.49 -1.92 -11.62
N HIS A 175 -7.78 -3.01 -10.89
CA HIS A 175 -7.09 -3.34 -9.63
C HIS A 175 -5.60 -3.65 -9.82
N ALA A 176 -5.23 -4.25 -10.97
CA ALA A 176 -3.82 -4.45 -11.31
C ALA A 176 -3.12 -3.12 -11.62
N VAL A 177 -3.79 -2.19 -12.28
CA VAL A 177 -3.27 -0.82 -12.50
C VAL A 177 -3.04 -0.12 -11.15
N TRP A 178 -3.96 -0.27 -10.20
CA TRP A 178 -3.77 0.20 -8.83
C TRP A 178 -2.47 -0.33 -8.23
N HIS A 179 -2.22 -1.65 -8.25
CA HIS A 179 -0.99 -2.26 -7.74
C HIS A 179 0.28 -1.68 -8.38
N LEU A 180 0.30 -1.52 -9.71
CA LEU A 180 1.47 -0.99 -10.41
C LEU A 180 1.75 0.46 -10.00
N MET A 181 0.71 1.30 -9.94
CA MET A 181 0.86 2.73 -9.66
C MET A 181 1.20 3.00 -8.19
N SER A 182 0.59 2.26 -7.25
CA SER A 182 0.92 2.37 -5.83
C SER A 182 2.34 1.85 -5.53
N ALA A 183 2.76 0.74 -6.15
CA ALA A 183 4.13 0.24 -6.05
C ALA A 183 5.15 1.25 -6.60
N ALA A 184 4.85 1.86 -7.75
CA ALA A 184 5.67 2.92 -8.33
C ALA A 184 5.76 4.15 -7.41
N ALA A 185 4.65 4.55 -6.78
CA ALA A 185 4.64 5.65 -5.82
C ALA A 185 5.56 5.39 -4.62
N LEU A 186 5.53 4.17 -4.07
CA LEU A 186 6.41 3.77 -2.97
C LEU A 186 7.88 3.74 -3.41
N ALA A 187 8.18 3.26 -4.62
CA ALA A 187 9.54 3.32 -5.17
C ALA A 187 10.05 4.77 -5.34
N VAL A 188 9.17 5.69 -5.77
CA VAL A 188 9.50 7.12 -5.91
C VAL A 188 9.80 7.77 -4.55
N LEU A 189 9.10 7.37 -3.48
CA LEU A 189 9.33 7.86 -2.12
C LEU A 189 10.59 7.28 -1.47
N ALA A 190 11.01 6.07 -1.84
CA ALA A 190 12.05 5.32 -1.15
C ALA A 190 13.36 6.11 -0.86
N PRO A 191 13.90 6.92 -1.81
CA PRO A 191 15.15 7.66 -1.59
C PRO A 191 15.08 8.76 -0.53
N ILE A 192 13.89 9.24 -0.18
CA ILE A 192 13.69 10.31 0.82
C ILE A 192 13.23 9.77 2.17
N MET A 193 13.01 8.46 2.30
CA MET A 193 12.67 7.82 3.56
C MET A 193 13.92 7.70 4.44
N ARG A 194 13.80 8.06 5.72
CA ARG A 194 14.90 7.91 6.68
C ARG A 194 14.76 6.66 7.53
N ARG A 195 15.89 6.15 8.02
CA ARG A 195 15.94 5.04 8.98
C ARG A 195 15.27 5.45 10.30
N ALA A 196 14.54 4.50 10.90
CA ALA A 196 13.86 4.63 12.19
C ALA A 196 14.71 4.11 13.36
#